data_AF-A0A3N5RWR9-F1
#
_entry.id   AF-A0A3N5RWR9-F1
#
_cell.length_a   1.000
_cell.length_b   1.000
_cell.length_c   1.000
_cell.angle_alpha   90.00
_cell.angle_beta   90.00
_cell.angle_gamma   90.00
#
_symmetry.space_group_name_H-M   'P 1'
#
loop_
_entity.id
_entity.type
_entity.pdbx_description
1 polymer ?
#
loop_
_entity_poly.entity_id
_entity_poly.type
_entity_poly.pdbx_seq_one_letter_code
_entity_poly.pdbx_strand_id
1 'polypeptide(L)'
;MNDITQLSNLYDATQGIELALPDELSRIYGSLRFPIQAGKPYVISNFVQSIDGVVTLDIPGHESGGDISGFNTHDRIVIGLLRAAADVVLISAGSLRVNPQNTWTAGAIYPEFIQSYNELRTQLKKPPKPPHVVVTASGKLDLSLPLFNSPDIPVLVLTTRVGEKYLAPQNSLQKIKIVGLKSEGSLRSTEIMEAVKNEFDPSLVLTEAGPHLTSFFIDDNCLDELFLTVAPQVAGRDGLLNRWSFTHGKIFAPDNPRWGELISIKQAGSHLFLRYSF
;
A
#
# COMPACT_ATOMS: atom_id res chain seq x y z
N MET A 1 13.28 5.01 24.94
CA MET A 1 12.63 5.24 23.63
C MET A 1 12.60 6.74 23.43
N ASN A 2 13.08 7.23 22.28
CA ASN A 2 12.99 8.65 21.97
C ASN A 2 11.51 9.05 22.01
N ASP A 3 11.20 10.20 22.61
CA ASP A 3 9.84 10.69 22.75
C ASP A 3 9.33 11.11 21.36
N ILE A 4 8.69 10.18 20.65
CA ILE A 4 8.13 10.44 19.32
C ILE A 4 6.94 11.39 19.52
N THR A 5 7.00 12.57 18.92
CA THR A 5 5.95 13.58 19.07
C THR A 5 4.69 13.19 18.31
N GLN A 6 3.55 13.65 18.80
CA GLN A 6 2.29 13.52 18.09
C GLN A 6 2.31 14.25 16.74
N LEU A 7 1.68 13.66 15.72
CA LEU A 7 1.35 14.35 14.48
C LEU A 7 0.43 15.54 14.75
N SER A 8 0.86 16.73 14.34
CA SER A 8 0.04 17.95 14.46
C SER A 8 -1.09 17.90 13.43
N ASN A 9 -2.34 17.98 13.89
CA ASN A 9 -3.51 18.05 13.01
C ASN A 9 -3.67 19.47 12.46
N LEU A 10 -3.53 19.64 11.15
CA LEU A 10 -3.71 20.92 10.46
C LEU A 10 -5.10 21.06 9.84
N TYR A 11 -5.69 19.94 9.43
CA TYR A 11 -7.05 19.85 8.90
C TYR A 11 -7.60 18.44 9.13
N ASP A 12 -8.86 18.32 9.52
CA ASP A 12 -9.52 17.02 9.74
C ASP A 12 -11.02 17.13 9.42
N ALA A 13 -11.43 16.50 8.32
CA ALA A 13 -12.81 16.29 7.93
C ALA A 13 -13.16 14.80 7.90
N THR A 14 -12.43 13.97 8.65
CA THR A 14 -12.63 12.51 8.65
C THR A 14 -14.03 12.13 9.12
N GLN A 15 -14.63 11.18 8.41
CA GLN A 15 -15.94 10.60 8.72
C GLN A 15 -15.82 9.08 8.83
N GLY A 16 -16.85 8.45 9.41
CA GLY A 16 -16.95 7.00 9.51
C GLY A 16 -16.60 6.43 10.88
N ILE A 17 -16.34 5.11 10.89
CA ILE A 17 -16.03 4.36 12.11
C ILE A 17 -14.59 4.67 12.52
N GLU A 18 -14.45 5.15 13.75
CA GLU A 18 -13.16 5.30 14.41
C GLU A 18 -12.60 3.95 14.82
N LEU A 19 -11.34 3.71 14.45
CA LEU A 19 -10.60 2.55 14.92
C LEU A 19 -10.20 2.78 16.38
N ALA A 20 -10.44 1.78 17.23
CA ALA A 20 -9.87 1.75 18.57
C ALA A 20 -8.35 1.52 18.44
N LEU A 21 -7.58 2.62 18.41
CA LEU A 21 -6.13 2.55 18.36
C LEU A 21 -5.58 2.35 19.78
N PRO A 22 -4.62 1.44 19.98
CA PRO A 22 -3.83 1.37 21.22
C PRO A 22 -3.21 2.72 21.59
N ASP A 23 -3.02 2.96 22.88
CA ASP A 23 -2.59 4.25 23.43
C ASP A 23 -1.33 4.82 22.78
N GLU A 24 -0.36 3.97 22.45
CA GLU A 24 0.87 4.41 21.79
C GLU A 24 0.59 4.91 20.36
N LEU A 25 -0.25 4.20 19.60
CA LEU A 25 -0.62 4.60 18.23
C LEU A 25 -1.53 5.82 18.23
N SER A 26 -2.48 5.90 19.16
CA SER A 26 -3.39 7.06 19.29
C SER A 26 -2.64 8.32 19.72
N ARG A 27 -1.61 8.20 20.57
CA ARG A 27 -0.74 9.32 20.95
C ARG A 27 0.03 9.88 19.76
N ILE A 28 0.48 9.04 18.83
CA ILE A 28 1.23 9.50 17.65
C ILE A 28 0.31 10.00 16.55
N TYR A 29 -0.70 9.20 16.19
CA TYR A 29 -1.52 9.47 15.01
C TYR A 29 -2.77 10.32 15.29
N GLY A 30 -3.28 10.28 16.52
CA GLY A 30 -4.63 10.74 16.85
C GLY A 30 -5.69 9.72 16.40
N SER A 31 -6.84 10.20 15.91
CA SER A 31 -7.92 9.35 15.42
C SER A 31 -7.70 8.89 13.98
N LEU A 32 -8.04 7.63 13.69
CA LEU A 32 -8.13 7.07 12.34
C LEU A 32 -9.55 6.56 12.11
N ARG A 33 -10.23 7.11 11.09
CA ARG A 33 -11.61 6.75 10.71
C ARG A 33 -11.67 6.27 9.27
N PHE A 34 -12.52 5.28 9.02
CA PHE A 34 -12.88 4.80 7.68
C PHE A 34 -14.40 4.75 7.52
N PRO A 35 -14.95 5.13 6.35
CA PRO A 35 -16.38 4.99 6.08
C PRO A 35 -16.81 3.51 6.00
N ILE A 36 -18.08 3.24 6.28
CA ILE A 36 -18.67 1.92 6.03
C ILE A 36 -19.13 1.88 4.58
N GLN A 37 -18.66 0.90 3.82
CA GLN A 37 -19.17 0.63 2.48
C GLN A 37 -19.84 -0.74 2.45
N ALA A 38 -21.15 -0.76 2.22
CA ALA A 38 -21.89 -2.01 2.09
C ALA A 38 -21.56 -2.68 0.76
N GLY A 39 -21.16 -3.95 0.80
CA GLY A 39 -21.05 -4.81 -0.38
C GLY A 39 -19.79 -4.66 -1.23
N LYS A 40 -18.86 -3.74 -0.90
CA LYS A 40 -17.52 -3.68 -1.50
C LYS A 40 -16.45 -3.35 -0.46
N PRO A 41 -15.21 -3.87 -0.60
CA PRO A 41 -14.09 -3.47 0.26
C PRO A 41 -13.75 -1.99 0.08
N TYR A 42 -13.38 -1.31 1.16
CA TYR A 42 -12.77 0.03 1.11
C TYR A 42 -11.30 -0.10 0.73
N VAL A 43 -10.88 0.57 -0.34
CA VAL A 43 -9.52 0.45 -0.88
C VAL A 43 -8.74 1.72 -0.62
N ILE A 44 -7.64 1.57 0.13
CA ILE A 44 -6.73 2.66 0.42
C ILE A 44 -5.38 2.44 -0.28
N SER A 45 -4.71 3.51 -0.67
CA SER A 45 -3.32 3.47 -1.15
C SER A 45 -2.44 4.33 -0.27
N ASN A 46 -1.18 3.91 -0.11
CA ASN A 46 -0.19 4.69 0.63
C ASN A 46 1.04 4.99 -0.24
N PHE A 47 1.35 6.27 -0.39
CA PHE A 47 2.54 6.76 -1.09
C PHE A 47 3.29 7.78 -0.25
N VAL A 48 4.58 7.90 -0.55
CA VAL A 48 5.40 9.06 -0.19
C VAL A 48 5.97 9.67 -1.45
N GLN A 49 5.97 11.00 -1.52
CA GLN A 49 6.52 11.78 -2.61
C GLN A 49 7.40 12.93 -2.10
N SER A 50 8.33 13.36 -2.93
CA SER A 50 9.01 14.66 -2.81
C SER A 50 8.05 15.83 -3.13
N ILE A 51 8.46 17.06 -2.86
CA ILE A 51 7.71 18.29 -3.18
C ILE A 51 7.40 18.37 -4.69
N ASP A 52 8.34 17.94 -5.54
CA ASP A 52 8.17 17.89 -6.99
C ASP A 52 7.51 16.58 -7.49
N GLY A 53 6.91 15.81 -6.58
CA GLY A 53 6.04 14.68 -6.90
C GLY A 53 6.77 13.42 -7.37
N VAL A 54 8.04 13.24 -7.05
CA VAL A 54 8.79 11.99 -7.33
C VAL A 54 8.57 10.99 -6.21
N VAL A 55 8.22 9.74 -6.56
CA VAL A 55 7.98 8.63 -5.61
C VAL A 55 9.03 7.52 -5.64
N THR A 56 9.98 7.58 -6.57
CA THR A 56 11.12 6.65 -6.67
C THR A 56 12.31 7.34 -7.30
N LEU A 57 13.52 7.01 -6.85
CA LEU A 57 14.76 7.55 -7.40
C LEU A 57 15.29 6.72 -8.59
N ASP A 58 14.79 5.49 -8.80
CA ASP A 58 15.25 4.57 -9.86
C ASP A 58 16.79 4.44 -9.90
N ILE A 59 17.41 4.38 -8.72
CA ILE A 59 18.84 4.16 -8.53
C ILE A 59 19.00 2.89 -7.69
N PRO A 60 19.83 1.92 -8.10
CA PRO A 60 20.09 0.71 -7.34
C PRO A 60 20.43 0.97 -5.86
N GLY A 61 19.62 0.42 -4.95
CA GLY A 61 19.75 0.59 -3.50
C GLY A 61 19.03 1.81 -2.92
N HIS A 62 18.37 2.61 -3.77
CA HIS A 62 17.71 3.87 -3.42
C HIS A 62 16.29 3.98 -4.01
N GLU A 63 15.72 2.87 -4.46
CA GLU A 63 14.40 2.84 -5.06
C GLU A 63 13.26 2.82 -4.03
N SER A 64 13.58 2.77 -2.73
CA SER A 64 12.61 2.65 -1.66
C SER A 64 11.90 3.98 -1.36
N GLY A 65 10.69 3.92 -0.81
CA GLY A 65 10.01 5.11 -0.30
C GLY A 65 10.76 5.77 0.86
N GLY A 66 11.61 5.03 1.57
CA GLY A 66 12.45 5.56 2.65
C GLY A 66 13.42 6.63 2.15
N ASP A 67 14.01 6.45 0.97
CA ASP A 67 14.90 7.45 0.36
C ASP A 67 14.16 8.74 0.00
N ILE A 68 12.87 8.64 -0.34
CA ILE A 68 12.00 9.80 -0.60
C ILE A 68 11.62 10.50 0.71
N SER A 69 11.23 9.72 1.73
CA SER A 69 10.81 10.27 3.03
C SER A 69 11.98 10.72 3.90
N GLY A 70 13.22 10.40 3.53
CA GLY A 70 14.38 10.60 4.41
C GLY A 70 14.34 9.69 5.64
N PHE A 71 13.77 8.49 5.48
CA PHE A 71 13.53 7.51 6.53
C PHE A 71 12.75 8.08 7.72
N ASN A 72 11.82 9.00 7.44
CA ASN A 72 11.04 9.70 8.45
C ASN A 72 10.31 8.70 9.38
N THR A 73 10.45 8.90 10.68
CA THR A 73 9.89 8.00 11.70
C THR A 73 8.36 7.95 11.64
N HIS A 74 7.69 9.09 11.53
CA HIS A 74 6.23 9.16 11.45
C HIS A 74 5.70 8.49 10.19
N ASP A 75 6.35 8.65 9.05
CA ASP A 75 6.00 7.97 7.79
C ASP A 75 6.04 6.44 7.93
N ARG A 76 7.10 5.92 8.55
CA ARG A 76 7.23 4.48 8.85
C ARG A 76 6.17 3.98 9.84
N ILE A 77 5.82 4.78 10.84
CA ILE A 77 4.75 4.47 11.79
C ILE A 77 3.39 4.47 11.09
N VAL A 78 3.11 5.44 10.24
CA VAL A 78 1.83 5.56 9.51
C VAL A 78 1.62 4.34 8.61
N ILE A 79 2.59 3.95 7.78
CA ILE A 79 2.41 2.75 6.95
C ILE A 79 2.34 1.47 7.80
N GLY A 80 3.04 1.40 8.94
CA GLY A 80 2.89 0.32 9.92
C GLY A 80 1.46 0.24 10.46
N LEU A 81 0.88 1.37 10.84
CA LEU A 81 -0.51 1.49 11.29
C LEU A 81 -1.50 1.05 10.20
N LEU A 82 -1.31 1.48 8.95
CA LEU A 82 -2.17 1.09 7.84
C LEU A 82 -2.10 -0.41 7.55
N ARG A 83 -0.90 -1.01 7.57
CA ARG A 83 -0.71 -2.47 7.44
C ARG A 83 -1.37 -3.23 8.58
N ALA A 84 -1.29 -2.71 9.81
CA ALA A 84 -1.96 -3.29 10.97
C ALA A 84 -3.49 -3.18 10.84
N ALA A 85 -4.00 -2.06 10.34
CA ALA A 85 -5.43 -1.85 10.15
C ALA A 85 -6.03 -2.67 9.00
N ALA A 86 -5.27 -2.99 7.94
CA ALA A 86 -5.78 -3.67 6.75
C ALA A 86 -6.23 -5.13 7.00
N ASP A 87 -7.26 -5.57 6.28
CA ASP A 87 -7.62 -6.99 6.16
C ASP A 87 -6.72 -7.70 5.14
N VAL A 88 -6.40 -7.03 4.04
CA VAL A 88 -5.52 -7.53 2.97
C VAL A 88 -4.52 -6.45 2.59
N VAL A 89 -3.26 -6.85 2.37
CA VAL A 89 -2.23 -5.97 1.79
C VAL A 89 -1.95 -6.40 0.36
N LEU A 90 -2.31 -5.54 -0.60
CA LEU A 90 -2.10 -5.74 -2.02
C LEU A 90 -0.80 -5.07 -2.46
N ILE A 91 0.05 -5.80 -3.17
CA ILE A 91 1.39 -5.38 -3.58
C ILE A 91 1.58 -5.66 -5.07
N SER A 92 2.26 -4.76 -5.76
CA SER A 92 2.66 -4.98 -7.15
C SER A 92 3.99 -5.76 -7.23
N ALA A 93 4.18 -6.56 -8.28
CA ALA A 93 5.47 -7.20 -8.54
C ALA A 93 6.64 -6.21 -8.70
N GLY A 94 6.37 -4.96 -9.10
CA GLY A 94 7.38 -3.91 -9.13
C GLY A 94 7.88 -3.56 -7.73
N SER A 95 6.96 -3.34 -6.78
CA SER A 95 7.29 -3.09 -5.37
C SER A 95 8.09 -4.24 -4.75
N LEU A 96 7.77 -5.49 -5.11
CA LEU A 96 8.52 -6.67 -4.67
C LEU A 96 9.97 -6.67 -5.14
N ARG A 97 10.22 -6.29 -6.40
CA ARG A 97 11.58 -6.23 -6.96
C ARG A 97 12.41 -5.13 -6.32
N VAL A 98 11.78 -4.00 -5.99
CA VAL A 98 12.42 -2.86 -5.34
C VAL A 98 12.79 -3.18 -3.89
N ASN A 99 11.93 -3.89 -3.16
CA ASN A 99 12.16 -4.22 -1.74
C ASN A 99 12.13 -5.73 -1.50
N PRO A 100 13.10 -6.51 -2.02
CA PRO A 100 13.05 -7.97 -2.01
C PRO A 100 13.06 -8.57 -0.61
N GLN A 101 13.61 -7.88 0.40
CA GLN A 101 13.67 -8.36 1.79
C GLN A 101 12.43 -7.99 2.62
N ASN A 102 11.51 -7.19 2.08
CA ASN A 102 10.32 -6.73 2.81
C ASN A 102 9.25 -7.84 2.85
N THR A 103 8.51 -7.90 3.95
CA THR A 103 7.37 -8.83 4.13
C THR A 103 6.03 -8.10 4.19
N TRP A 104 6.04 -6.77 4.04
CA TRP A 104 4.84 -5.92 4.10
C TRP A 104 3.99 -6.11 5.36
N THR A 105 4.66 -6.46 6.47
CA THR A 105 4.04 -6.52 7.79
C THR A 105 4.30 -5.23 8.56
N ALA A 106 3.44 -4.90 9.52
CA ALA A 106 3.58 -3.69 10.34
C ALA A 106 4.86 -3.73 11.20
N GLY A 107 5.16 -4.87 11.82
CA GLY A 107 6.37 -5.04 12.62
C GLY A 107 7.68 -4.95 11.82
N ALA A 108 7.67 -5.28 10.53
CA ALA A 108 8.88 -5.19 9.70
C ALA A 108 9.27 -3.75 9.36
N ILE A 109 8.31 -2.83 9.24
CA ILE A 109 8.61 -1.44 8.85
C ILE A 109 9.04 -0.57 10.03
N TYR A 110 8.51 -0.81 11.22
CA TYR A 110 8.91 -0.11 12.45
C TYR A 110 8.83 -1.05 13.67
N PRO A 111 9.89 -1.86 13.93
CA PRO A 111 9.88 -2.92 14.93
C PRO A 111 9.58 -2.46 16.36
N GLU A 112 9.91 -1.21 16.70
CA GLU A 112 9.68 -0.61 18.01
C GLU A 112 8.20 -0.58 18.38
N PHE A 113 7.30 -0.55 17.39
CA PHE A 113 5.84 -0.47 17.58
C PHE A 113 5.14 -1.84 17.37
N ILE A 114 5.90 -2.94 17.28
CA ILE A 114 5.34 -4.27 16.99
C ILE A 114 4.24 -4.69 17.96
N GLN A 115 4.40 -4.37 19.25
CA GLN A 115 3.39 -4.70 20.28
C GLN A 115 2.08 -3.95 20.01
N SER A 116 2.16 -2.64 19.77
CA SER A 116 1.01 -1.78 19.47
C SER A 116 0.31 -2.16 18.16
N TYR A 117 1.06 -2.57 17.12
CA TYR A 117 0.45 -3.10 15.89
C TYR A 117 -0.29 -4.42 16.12
N ASN A 118 0.29 -5.34 16.90
CA ASN A 118 -0.35 -6.62 17.22
C ASN A 118 -1.59 -6.44 18.10
N GLU A 119 -1.52 -5.51 19.05
CA GLU A 119 -2.66 -5.15 19.89
C GLU A 119 -3.81 -4.59 19.05
N LEU A 120 -3.54 -3.66 18.14
CA LEU A 120 -4.55 -3.13 17.22
C LEU A 120 -5.23 -4.25 16.43
N ARG A 121 -4.46 -5.18 15.86
CA ARG A 121 -5.04 -6.32 15.11
C ARG A 121 -5.91 -7.20 15.99
N THR A 122 -5.49 -7.45 17.23
CA THR A 122 -6.27 -8.21 18.22
C THR A 122 -7.60 -7.51 18.55
N GLN A 123 -7.57 -6.20 18.80
CA GLN A 123 -8.77 -5.40 19.07
C GLN A 123 -9.74 -5.39 17.87
N LEU A 124 -9.20 -5.34 16.66
CA LEU A 124 -9.96 -5.44 15.41
C LEU A 124 -10.37 -6.88 15.05
N LYS A 125 -10.05 -7.87 15.89
CA LYS A 125 -10.33 -9.31 15.69
C LYS A 125 -9.76 -9.86 14.37
N LYS A 126 -8.59 -9.37 13.96
CA LYS A 126 -7.89 -9.77 12.74
C LYS A 126 -6.81 -10.82 13.05
N PRO A 127 -6.43 -11.68 12.08
CA PRO A 127 -5.31 -12.61 12.25
C PRO A 127 -4.00 -11.83 12.52
N PRO A 128 -2.99 -12.42 13.17
CA PRO A 128 -1.75 -11.70 13.55
C PRO A 128 -1.05 -10.98 12.40
N LYS A 129 -1.07 -11.56 11.19
CA LYS A 129 -0.58 -10.94 9.96
C LYS A 129 -1.70 -10.92 8.92
N PRO A 130 -1.85 -9.85 8.13
CA PRO A 130 -2.82 -9.84 7.05
C PRO A 130 -2.37 -10.79 5.92
N PRO A 131 -3.29 -11.44 5.20
CA PRO A 131 -2.99 -12.02 3.90
C PRO A 131 -2.43 -10.97 2.93
N HIS A 132 -1.50 -11.40 2.08
CA HIS A 132 -0.91 -10.59 1.02
C HIS A 132 -1.37 -11.03 -0.35
N VAL A 133 -1.66 -10.04 -1.20
CA VAL A 133 -2.05 -10.25 -2.60
C VAL A 133 -0.98 -9.66 -3.49
N VAL A 134 -0.30 -10.51 -4.25
CA VAL A 134 0.74 -10.09 -5.21
C VAL A 134 0.15 -10.04 -6.61
N VAL A 135 0.18 -8.86 -7.22
CA VAL A 135 -0.33 -8.63 -8.57
C VAL A 135 0.82 -8.60 -9.58
N THR A 136 0.75 -9.46 -10.60
CA THR A 136 1.74 -9.52 -11.69
C THR A 136 1.12 -9.92 -13.02
N ALA A 137 1.29 -9.12 -14.09
CA ALA A 137 0.76 -9.54 -15.39
C ALA A 137 1.55 -10.70 -16.01
N SER A 138 2.88 -10.70 -15.83
CA SER A 138 3.79 -11.63 -16.53
C SER A 138 4.01 -12.95 -15.80
N GLY A 139 3.65 -13.05 -14.51
CA GLY A 139 4.05 -14.16 -13.66
C GLY A 139 5.54 -14.18 -13.29
N LYS A 140 6.37 -13.23 -13.77
CA LYS A 140 7.80 -13.18 -13.41
C LYS A 140 7.97 -12.71 -11.96
N LEU A 141 8.04 -13.66 -11.05
CA LEU A 141 8.26 -13.47 -9.61
C LEU A 141 9.39 -14.39 -9.15
N ASP A 142 10.22 -13.89 -8.25
CA ASP A 142 11.17 -14.72 -7.51
C ASP A 142 10.46 -15.30 -6.28
N LEU A 143 10.11 -16.58 -6.34
CA LEU A 143 9.42 -17.27 -5.24
C LEU A 143 10.36 -17.63 -4.07
N SER A 144 11.67 -17.32 -4.17
CA SER A 144 12.62 -17.47 -3.06
C SER A 144 12.57 -16.31 -2.06
N LEU A 145 11.89 -15.21 -2.41
CA LEU A 145 11.82 -14.03 -1.54
C LEU A 145 11.16 -14.34 -0.18
N PRO A 146 11.52 -13.62 0.90
CA PRO A 146 11.01 -13.84 2.25
C PRO A 146 9.47 -13.82 2.36
N LEU A 147 8.79 -12.97 1.58
CA LEU A 147 7.32 -12.91 1.57
C LEU A 147 6.69 -14.28 1.26
N PHE A 148 7.22 -14.98 0.25
CA PHE A 148 6.69 -16.28 -0.20
C PHE A 148 7.10 -17.46 0.70
N ASN A 149 8.09 -17.24 1.57
CA ASN A 149 8.66 -18.27 2.45
C ASN A 149 8.36 -18.03 3.93
N SER A 150 7.48 -17.06 4.25
CA SER A 150 7.01 -16.80 5.60
C SER A 150 5.74 -17.64 5.87
N PRO A 151 5.81 -18.71 6.68
CA PRO A 151 4.72 -19.68 6.82
C PRO A 151 3.47 -19.10 7.49
N ASP A 152 3.60 -17.98 8.19
CA ASP A 152 2.53 -17.29 8.90
C ASP A 152 1.92 -16.13 8.09
N ILE A 153 2.30 -16.00 6.81
CA ILE A 153 1.76 -15.00 5.88
C ILE A 153 1.05 -15.74 4.73
N PRO A 154 -0.29 -15.76 4.68
CA PRO A 154 -1.01 -16.26 3.52
C PRO A 154 -0.74 -15.39 2.30
N VAL A 155 -0.33 -15.99 1.17
CA VAL A 155 -0.05 -15.26 -0.07
C VAL A 155 -0.92 -15.78 -1.23
N LEU A 156 -1.63 -14.85 -1.86
CA LEU A 156 -2.34 -15.04 -3.13
C LEU A 156 -1.61 -14.30 -4.25
N VAL A 157 -1.29 -14.98 -5.34
CA VAL A 157 -0.75 -14.35 -6.55
C VAL A 157 -1.87 -14.23 -7.58
N LEU A 158 -2.19 -12.99 -7.95
CA LEU A 158 -3.11 -12.67 -9.04
C LEU A 158 -2.31 -12.32 -10.30
N THR A 159 -2.57 -13.07 -11.36
CA THR A 159 -1.79 -12.98 -12.60
C THR A 159 -2.66 -13.20 -13.83
N THR A 160 -2.10 -13.07 -15.03
CA THR A 160 -2.80 -13.50 -16.25
C THR A 160 -2.77 -15.01 -16.36
N ARG A 161 -3.64 -15.61 -17.20
CA ARG A 161 -3.55 -17.06 -17.52
C ARG A 161 -2.17 -17.47 -18.07
N VAL A 162 -1.49 -16.57 -18.78
CA VAL A 162 -0.12 -16.81 -19.27
C VAL A 162 0.87 -16.82 -18.10
N GLY A 163 0.77 -15.85 -17.20
CA GLY A 163 1.63 -15.77 -16.01
C GLY A 163 1.39 -16.91 -15.02
N GLU A 164 0.16 -17.40 -14.90
CA GLU A 164 -0.17 -18.60 -14.11
C GLU A 164 0.54 -19.84 -14.66
N LYS A 165 0.45 -20.08 -15.97
CA LYS A 165 1.18 -21.17 -16.64
C LYS A 165 2.70 -21.04 -16.48
N TYR A 166 3.22 -19.82 -16.49
CA TYR A 166 4.64 -19.55 -16.26
C TYR A 166 5.08 -19.87 -14.83
N LEU A 167 4.24 -19.57 -13.82
CA LEU A 167 4.55 -19.80 -12.41
C LEU A 167 4.31 -21.24 -11.95
N ALA A 168 3.38 -21.97 -12.57
CA ALA A 168 3.00 -23.31 -12.12
C ALA A 168 4.19 -24.28 -11.91
N PRO A 169 5.21 -24.36 -12.79
CA PRO A 169 6.38 -25.21 -12.56
C PRO A 169 7.26 -24.74 -11.39
N GLN A 170 7.31 -23.43 -11.15
CA GLN A 170 8.11 -22.81 -10.09
C GLN A 170 7.48 -22.98 -8.71
N ASN A 171 6.16 -23.16 -8.66
CA ASN A 171 5.37 -23.43 -7.45
C ASN A 171 5.03 -24.92 -7.31
N SER A 172 5.96 -25.81 -7.62
CA SER A 172 5.74 -27.27 -7.67
C SER A 172 5.27 -27.88 -6.34
N LEU A 173 5.60 -27.24 -5.21
CA LEU A 173 5.14 -27.63 -3.87
C LEU A 173 3.78 -27.03 -3.47
N GLN A 174 3.13 -26.29 -4.39
CA GLN A 174 1.83 -25.62 -4.18
C GLN A 174 1.75 -24.80 -2.89
N LYS A 175 2.86 -24.18 -2.48
CA LYS A 175 2.94 -23.38 -1.25
C LYS A 175 2.16 -22.07 -1.36
N ILE A 176 1.99 -21.58 -2.58
CA ILE A 176 1.39 -20.28 -2.88
C ILE A 176 0.15 -20.51 -3.72
N LYS A 177 -0.96 -19.86 -3.38
CA LYS A 177 -2.15 -19.88 -4.24
C LYS A 177 -1.92 -18.94 -5.42
N ILE A 178 -2.07 -19.44 -6.64
CA ILE A 178 -1.92 -18.65 -7.88
C ILE A 178 -3.24 -18.71 -8.62
N VAL A 179 -3.72 -17.56 -9.09
CA VAL A 179 -4.98 -17.46 -9.86
C VAL A 179 -4.73 -16.66 -11.13
N GLY A 180 -4.97 -17.29 -12.28
CA GLY A 180 -5.05 -16.62 -13.58
C GLY A 180 -6.38 -15.92 -13.79
N LEU A 181 -6.37 -14.58 -13.84
CA LEU A 181 -7.54 -13.74 -14.14
C LEU A 181 -7.95 -13.85 -15.62
N LYS A 182 -9.19 -13.46 -15.91
CA LYS A 182 -9.83 -13.68 -17.22
C LYS A 182 -9.26 -12.77 -18.31
N SER A 183 -8.89 -11.55 -17.97
CA SER A 183 -8.40 -10.57 -18.93
C SER A 183 -7.11 -11.01 -19.65
N GLU A 184 -7.08 -10.80 -20.97
CA GLU A 184 -5.90 -11.02 -21.81
C GLU A 184 -5.03 -9.74 -21.86
N GLY A 185 -3.72 -9.87 -21.67
CA GLY A 185 -2.74 -8.79 -21.85
C GLY A 185 -2.61 -7.77 -20.70
N SER A 186 -3.68 -7.42 -20.00
CA SER A 186 -3.65 -6.51 -18.83
C SER A 186 -4.62 -6.94 -17.74
N LEU A 187 -4.25 -6.74 -16.47
CA LEU A 187 -5.12 -7.05 -15.33
C LEU A 187 -6.00 -5.84 -15.04
N ARG A 188 -7.32 -6.03 -15.09
CA ARG A 188 -8.30 -5.00 -14.70
C ARG A 188 -8.39 -4.91 -13.18
N SER A 189 -8.47 -3.71 -12.64
CA SER A 189 -8.53 -3.50 -11.18
C SER A 189 -9.80 -4.09 -10.58
N THR A 190 -10.91 -4.05 -11.32
CA THR A 190 -12.18 -4.68 -10.93
C THR A 190 -12.07 -6.20 -10.81
N GLU A 191 -11.39 -6.89 -11.74
CA GLU A 191 -11.15 -8.34 -11.65
C GLU A 191 -10.22 -8.69 -10.48
N ILE A 192 -9.21 -7.85 -10.24
CA ILE A 192 -8.32 -7.99 -9.08
C ILE A 192 -9.16 -7.91 -7.80
N MET A 193 -9.97 -6.86 -7.63
CA MET A 193 -10.77 -6.66 -6.43
C MET A 193 -11.86 -7.71 -6.26
N GLU A 194 -12.47 -8.20 -7.34
CA GLU A 194 -13.41 -9.32 -7.31
C GLU A 194 -12.73 -10.59 -6.79
N ALA A 195 -11.52 -10.90 -7.27
CA ALA A 195 -10.75 -12.05 -6.80
C ALA A 195 -10.35 -11.91 -5.32
N VAL A 196 -9.92 -10.71 -4.90
CA VAL A 196 -9.61 -10.41 -3.50
C VAL A 196 -10.83 -10.57 -2.60
N LYS A 197 -11.99 -10.07 -3.04
CA LYS A 197 -13.25 -10.22 -2.31
C LYS A 197 -13.67 -11.68 -2.18
N ASN A 198 -13.61 -12.44 -3.28
CA ASN A 198 -13.98 -13.85 -3.27
C ASN A 198 -13.08 -14.71 -2.38
N GLU A 199 -11.79 -14.33 -2.24
CA GLU A 199 -10.84 -15.08 -1.43
C GLU A 199 -10.92 -14.75 0.06
N PHE A 200 -11.01 -13.45 0.40
CA PHE A 200 -10.79 -12.97 1.77
C PHE A 200 -11.98 -12.22 2.37
N ASP A 201 -12.96 -11.81 1.55
CA ASP A 201 -14.08 -10.93 1.91
C ASP A 201 -13.68 -9.72 2.81
N PRO A 202 -12.65 -8.93 2.42
CA PRO A 202 -12.11 -7.90 3.30
C PRO A 202 -13.02 -6.68 3.37
N SER A 203 -13.02 -6.01 4.53
CA SER A 203 -13.64 -4.69 4.67
C SER A 203 -12.66 -3.57 4.26
N LEU A 204 -11.36 -3.75 4.52
CA LEU A 204 -10.31 -2.77 4.23
C LEU A 204 -9.13 -3.42 3.48
N VAL A 205 -8.81 -2.90 2.30
CA VAL A 205 -7.66 -3.32 1.49
C VAL A 205 -6.65 -2.19 1.42
N LEU A 206 -5.42 -2.44 1.87
CA LEU A 206 -4.29 -1.54 1.67
C LEU A 206 -3.56 -1.91 0.39
N THR A 207 -3.36 -0.94 -0.50
CA THR A 207 -2.57 -1.07 -1.72
C THR A 207 -1.21 -0.39 -1.55
N GLU A 208 -0.16 -1.18 -1.50
CA GLU A 208 1.25 -0.73 -1.60
C GLU A 208 1.77 -1.03 -3.01
N ALA A 209 0.95 -0.61 -3.97
CA ALA A 209 1.17 -0.77 -5.39
C ALA A 209 2.14 0.29 -5.92
N GLY A 210 2.90 -0.04 -6.96
CA GLY A 210 3.70 0.95 -7.67
C GLY A 210 2.84 1.85 -8.58
N PRO A 211 3.41 2.95 -9.11
CA PRO A 211 2.67 3.96 -9.86
C PRO A 211 1.79 3.46 -11.00
N HIS A 212 2.23 2.41 -11.70
CA HIS A 212 1.45 1.80 -12.77
C HIS A 212 0.13 1.24 -12.25
N LEU A 213 0.18 0.33 -11.27
CA LEU A 213 -1.03 -0.37 -10.79
C LEU A 213 -1.98 0.60 -10.09
N THR A 214 -1.47 1.57 -9.34
CA THR A 214 -2.26 2.65 -8.75
C THR A 214 -3.04 3.45 -9.81
N SER A 215 -2.41 3.70 -10.97
CA SER A 215 -3.08 4.42 -12.07
C SER A 215 -4.26 3.64 -12.64
N PHE A 216 -4.16 2.31 -12.75
CA PHE A 216 -5.29 1.48 -13.17
C PHE A 216 -6.40 1.46 -12.12
N PHE A 217 -6.06 1.41 -10.82
CA PHE A 217 -7.04 1.48 -9.75
C PHE A 217 -7.83 2.80 -9.76
N ILE A 218 -7.13 3.92 -9.99
CA ILE A 218 -7.77 5.23 -10.15
C ILE A 218 -8.65 5.26 -11.41
N ASP A 219 -8.15 4.73 -12.54
CA ASP A 219 -8.89 4.73 -13.80
C ASP A 219 -10.19 3.92 -13.73
N ASP A 220 -10.13 2.76 -13.08
CA ASP A 220 -11.24 1.84 -12.87
C ASP A 220 -12.16 2.23 -11.68
N ASN A 221 -11.94 3.39 -11.04
CA ASN A 221 -12.64 3.85 -9.82
C ASN A 221 -12.64 2.80 -8.68
N CYS A 222 -11.51 2.11 -8.52
CA CYS A 222 -11.29 1.07 -7.51
C CYS A 222 -10.44 1.55 -6.32
N LEU A 223 -9.98 2.80 -6.32
CA LEU A 223 -9.29 3.43 -5.20
C LEU A 223 -10.26 4.38 -4.49
N ASP A 224 -10.55 4.16 -3.22
CA ASP A 224 -11.43 5.03 -2.44
C ASP A 224 -10.66 6.13 -1.68
N GLU A 225 -9.42 5.84 -1.24
CA GLU A 225 -8.62 6.80 -0.47
C GLU A 225 -7.12 6.74 -0.76
N LEU A 226 -6.46 7.88 -0.85
CA LEU A 226 -5.00 8.03 -0.95
C LEU A 226 -4.44 8.67 0.32
N PHE A 227 -3.58 7.91 1.01
CA PHE A 227 -2.65 8.40 2.02
C PHE A 227 -1.37 8.81 1.31
N LEU A 228 -1.01 10.09 1.43
CA LEU A 228 0.14 10.67 0.73
C LEU A 228 1.01 11.46 1.71
N THR A 229 2.20 10.93 1.96
CA THR A 229 3.26 11.69 2.63
C THR A 229 3.94 12.60 1.61
N VAL A 230 4.00 13.91 1.88
CA VAL A 230 4.84 14.86 1.14
C VAL A 230 6.07 15.14 1.99
N ALA A 231 7.21 14.62 1.54
CA ALA A 231 8.50 14.84 2.15
C ALA A 231 9.09 16.19 1.70
N PRO A 232 9.83 16.91 2.56
CA PRO A 232 10.44 18.20 2.26
C PRO A 232 11.72 18.04 1.40
N GLN A 233 11.65 17.17 0.39
CA GLN A 233 12.72 16.87 -0.54
C GLN A 233 12.35 17.41 -1.92
N VAL A 234 13.34 17.85 -2.70
CA VAL A 234 13.22 18.04 -4.15
C VAL A 234 14.11 17.00 -4.80
N ALA A 235 13.52 16.08 -5.56
CA ALA A 235 14.27 14.97 -6.16
C ALA A 235 14.76 15.29 -7.58
N GLY A 236 14.00 16.08 -8.34
CA GLY A 236 14.32 16.47 -9.71
C GLY A 236 14.08 15.37 -10.74
N ARG A 237 14.05 15.78 -12.03
CA ARG A 237 13.94 14.89 -13.20
C ARG A 237 14.82 15.43 -14.33
N ASP A 238 15.72 14.61 -14.84
CA ASP A 238 16.59 14.92 -15.99
C ASP A 238 16.12 14.21 -17.29
N GLY A 239 15.16 13.30 -17.18
CA GLY A 239 14.65 12.48 -18.29
C GLY A 239 15.48 11.22 -18.58
N LEU A 240 16.56 10.96 -17.83
CA LEU A 240 17.41 9.78 -17.99
C LEU A 240 16.98 8.63 -17.08
N LEU A 241 16.59 8.95 -15.84
CA LEU A 241 16.10 7.98 -14.85
C LEU A 241 14.58 8.02 -14.72
N ASN A 242 13.98 6.89 -14.33
CA ASN A 242 12.53 6.81 -14.13
C ASN A 242 12.10 7.47 -12.81
N ARG A 243 11.98 8.79 -12.82
CA ARG A 243 11.49 9.59 -11.67
C ARG A 243 9.97 9.78 -11.74
N TRP A 244 9.23 8.72 -11.44
CA TRP A 244 7.77 8.72 -11.60
C TRP A 244 7.04 9.52 -10.50
N SER A 245 5.83 9.97 -10.84
CA SER A 245 4.78 10.34 -9.87
C SER A 245 4.05 9.10 -9.34
N PHE A 246 3.16 9.27 -8.36
CA PHE A 246 2.34 8.17 -7.84
C PHE A 246 1.37 7.57 -8.88
N THR A 247 1.17 8.26 -10.01
CA THR A 247 0.57 7.70 -11.23
C THR A 247 1.59 7.61 -12.37
N HIS A 248 1.53 6.53 -13.14
CA HIS A 248 2.31 6.33 -14.37
C HIS A 248 1.55 5.39 -15.34
N GLY A 249 1.63 5.67 -16.65
CA GLY A 249 1.07 4.80 -17.70
C GLY A 249 -0.40 5.07 -18.06
N LYS A 250 -1.04 6.03 -17.39
CA LYS A 250 -2.38 6.56 -17.74
C LYS A 250 -2.33 8.07 -17.79
N ILE A 251 -3.13 8.65 -18.68
CA ILE A 251 -3.34 10.09 -18.81
C ILE A 251 -4.81 10.36 -18.49
N PHE A 252 -5.07 11.30 -17.59
CA PHE A 252 -6.40 11.66 -17.13
C PHE A 252 -6.81 13.04 -17.65
N ALA A 253 -6.05 14.08 -17.31
CA ALA A 253 -6.30 15.43 -17.77
C ALA A 253 -5.79 15.66 -19.21
N PRO A 254 -6.43 16.55 -19.99
CA PRO A 254 -7.58 17.38 -19.60
C PRO A 254 -8.95 16.69 -19.77
N ASP A 255 -9.01 15.55 -20.44
CA ASP A 255 -10.29 14.97 -20.91
C ASP A 255 -11.12 14.34 -19.77
N ASN A 256 -10.46 13.71 -18.80
CA ASN A 256 -11.09 13.02 -17.67
C ASN A 256 -10.26 13.15 -16.37
N PRO A 257 -10.05 14.37 -15.84
CA PRO A 257 -9.30 14.59 -14.62
C PRO A 257 -9.97 13.89 -13.43
N ARG A 258 -9.15 13.33 -12.55
CA ARG A 258 -9.60 12.70 -11.31
C ARG A 258 -9.40 13.68 -10.16
N TRP A 259 -10.50 14.14 -9.58
CA TRP A 259 -10.51 15.12 -8.51
C TRP A 259 -10.67 14.41 -7.17
N GLY A 260 -9.72 14.59 -6.26
CA GLY A 260 -9.82 14.08 -4.91
C GLY A 260 -10.39 15.13 -3.96
N GLU A 261 -11.13 14.69 -2.95
CA GLU A 261 -11.58 15.54 -1.84
C GLU A 261 -10.61 15.42 -0.65
N LEU A 262 -10.17 16.55 -0.10
CA LEU A 262 -9.26 16.54 1.05
C LEU A 262 -9.97 16.05 2.31
N ILE A 263 -9.47 14.97 2.90
CA ILE A 263 -9.97 14.39 4.15
C ILE A 263 -9.22 14.92 5.36
N SER A 264 -7.88 14.93 5.33
CA SER A 264 -7.09 15.40 6.46
C SER A 264 -5.69 15.85 6.04
N ILE A 265 -5.11 16.73 6.85
CA ILE A 265 -3.70 17.11 6.79
C ILE A 265 -3.13 16.97 8.20
N LYS A 266 -2.07 16.16 8.34
CA LYS A 266 -1.25 16.10 9.54
C LYS A 266 0.20 16.49 9.23
N GLN A 267 0.96 16.87 10.25
CA GLN A 267 2.33 17.33 10.11
C GLN A 267 3.25 16.71 11.16
N ALA A 268 4.45 16.29 10.74
CA ALA A 268 5.60 16.07 11.62
C ALA A 268 6.85 16.76 11.04
N GLY A 269 7.38 17.74 11.75
CA GLY A 269 8.47 18.57 11.23
C GLY A 269 8.04 19.25 9.93
N SER A 270 8.78 19.01 8.84
CA SER A 270 8.45 19.55 7.51
C SER A 270 7.79 18.53 6.58
N HIS A 271 7.40 17.36 7.09
CA HIS A 271 6.62 16.35 6.36
C HIS A 271 5.12 16.60 6.55
N LEU A 272 4.36 16.52 5.46
CA LEU A 272 2.90 16.55 5.48
C LEU A 272 2.34 15.16 5.21
N PHE A 273 1.29 14.78 5.93
CA PHE A 273 0.57 13.52 5.78
C PHE A 273 -0.85 13.86 5.35
N LEU A 274 -1.12 13.66 4.07
CA LEU A 274 -2.37 14.03 3.41
C LEU A 274 -3.24 12.80 3.25
N ARG A 275 -4.56 13.00 3.34
CA ARG A 275 -5.57 12.00 2.99
C ARG A 275 -6.53 12.61 1.97
N TYR A 276 -6.75 11.94 0.85
CA TYR A 276 -7.71 12.34 -0.19
C TYR A 276 -8.65 11.18 -0.52
N SER A 277 -9.96 11.43 -0.66
CA SER A 277 -10.91 10.45 -1.21
C SER A 277 -11.17 10.68 -2.69
N PHE A 278 -11.58 9.63 -3.41
CA PHE A 278 -12.00 9.65 -4.81
C PHE A 278 -13.43 9.11 -5.00
#